data_AF-A0A7C3UK20-F1
#
_entry.id   AF-A0A7C3UK20-F1
#
_cell.length_a   1.000
_cell.length_b   1.000
_cell.length_c   1.000
_cell.angle_alpha   90.00
_cell.angle_beta   90.00
_cell.angle_gamma   90.00
#
_symmetry.space_group_name_H-M   'P 1'
#
loop_
_entity.id
_entity.type
_entity.pdbx_description
1 polymer ?
#
loop_
_entity_poly.entity_id
_entity_poly.type
_entity_poly.pdbx_seq_one_letter_code
_entity_poly.pdbx_strand_id
1 'polypeptide(L)'
;MKKLCILILIVVIGIPCYSAEMEHAIVVDSSGSMSGFYNTGAIKMLVINLQKILGGANIYLFSDKGPQQVSKADALASINRDTRLDLAIQGFLGKPERPDAIWLITDNVQDRTETPYVDANTKEFYEILRQDDFQKILIMPCFLDFDGKVYINQEGRQFSVNYTGKKGLVIYGILMNKATIKKKEAKSEEDVRKKQFDSLAERFSSTLTAYESKLLLAKPLDKATFDIQPAGQIPNSEKPNVTLTDKGIFYGKGFKEGKKIPIVFYVKLLSKFDDLIVSGKVNANVVNNQFKSIGFKDTNVACDIYPEKVNVNPGKATETIYKVTINLNKVKMKLDPVSILRAAFSGKPGTVEGIVRLEVQVPREGFRFTDEVLNTYDTDDIKDYRRIYGMGSLINYMPADITTIPIEYKMVLSVSYPHWPLVLVIILALVLIVIVYLIYRIISVVGSTKYVISVGDQGERISSLVPLFGVFNISSSGKSYGTISKSIGGTIFAKAKKGFLIDNTLKKKRLNEETDVFNISDSEGINSVDVHFRALKKQREMEAKGSDLDEGF
;
A
#
# COMPACT_ATOMS: atom_id res chain seq x y z
N MET A 1 54.07 0.54 35.51
CA MET A 1 53.13 1.49 34.87
C MET A 1 52.43 0.79 33.71
N LYS A 2 51.10 0.93 33.59
CA LYS A 2 50.17 0.25 32.65
C LYS A 2 49.50 -1.06 33.11
N LYS A 3 49.06 -1.14 34.37
CA LYS A 3 47.94 -2.00 34.82
C LYS A 3 47.01 -1.23 35.76
N LEU A 4 46.62 -0.04 35.32
CA LEU A 4 45.74 0.88 36.06
C LEU A 4 44.87 1.64 35.05
N CYS A 5 43.99 0.94 34.35
CA CYS A 5 42.96 1.52 33.47
C CYS A 5 41.81 0.53 33.10
N ILE A 6 41.61 -0.54 33.89
CA ILE A 6 40.43 -1.43 33.77
C ILE A 6 39.69 -1.41 35.13
N LEU A 7 39.48 -0.21 35.65
CA LEU A 7 38.66 0.04 36.85
C LEU A 7 37.89 1.36 36.69
N ILE A 8 37.60 1.73 35.45
CA ILE A 8 36.74 2.86 35.10
C ILE A 8 35.68 2.29 34.15
N LEU A 9 34.42 2.46 34.55
CA LEU A 9 33.20 2.39 33.72
C LEU A 9 32.50 1.05 33.47
N ILE A 10 32.57 0.10 34.40
CA ILE A 10 31.37 -0.74 34.72
C ILE A 10 30.98 -0.44 36.17
N VAL A 11 30.93 0.85 36.51
CA VAL A 11 29.80 1.31 37.31
C VAL A 11 28.65 1.19 36.34
N VAL A 12 27.98 0.04 36.40
CA VAL A 12 26.56 -0.04 36.11
C VAL A 12 25.97 1.07 36.95
N ILE A 13 25.86 2.26 36.35
CA ILE A 13 24.81 3.20 36.66
C ILE A 13 23.56 2.42 36.23
N GLY A 14 23.18 1.45 37.07
CA GLY A 14 21.79 1.20 37.33
C GLY A 14 21.35 2.53 37.88
N ILE A 15 21.02 3.45 36.96
CA ILE A 15 20.01 4.44 37.20
C ILE A 15 18.90 3.54 37.73
N PRO A 16 18.59 3.57 39.03
CA PRO A 16 17.34 3.02 39.46
C PRO A 16 16.39 3.83 38.58
N CYS A 17 15.82 3.18 37.58
CA CYS A 17 14.66 3.71 36.93
C CYS A 17 13.68 3.74 38.09
N TYR A 18 13.66 4.86 38.82
CA TYR A 18 12.68 5.18 39.83
C TYR A 18 11.40 5.27 39.00
N SER A 19 10.85 4.11 38.67
CA SER A 19 9.45 3.97 38.32
C SER A 19 8.79 4.38 39.61
N ALA A 20 8.35 5.64 39.68
CA ALA A 20 7.55 6.11 40.78
C ALA A 20 6.46 5.05 41.00
N GLU A 21 6.45 4.48 42.21
CA GLU A 21 5.53 3.40 42.54
C GLU A 21 4.10 3.93 42.36
N MET A 22 3.31 3.24 41.53
CA MET A 22 1.95 3.68 41.24
C MET A 22 1.10 3.59 42.51
N GLU A 23 0.42 4.66 42.86
CA GLU A 23 -0.53 4.62 43.98
C GLU A 23 -1.82 3.93 43.54
N HIS A 24 -2.19 2.88 44.26
CA HIS A 24 -3.38 2.09 43.96
C HIS A 24 -4.47 2.23 45.04
N ALA A 25 -5.72 2.35 44.59
CA ALA A 25 -6.89 2.21 45.44
C ALA A 25 -7.69 0.97 45.02
N ILE A 26 -8.06 0.12 45.98
CA ILE A 26 -9.03 -0.96 45.80
C ILE A 26 -10.34 -0.48 46.41
N VAL A 27 -11.39 -0.37 45.59
CA VAL A 27 -12.68 0.18 45.97
C VAL A 27 -13.71 -0.94 45.86
N VAL A 28 -14.29 -1.33 46.98
CA VAL A 28 -15.12 -2.53 47.07
C VAL A 28 -16.55 -2.14 47.43
N ASP A 29 -17.48 -2.66 46.66
CA ASP A 29 -18.90 -2.48 46.88
C ASP A 29 -19.33 -3.21 48.15
N SER A 30 -19.90 -2.47 49.10
CA SER A 30 -20.37 -2.96 50.39
C SER A 30 -21.90 -2.98 50.49
N SER A 31 -22.60 -2.83 49.37
CA SER A 31 -24.05 -2.86 49.29
C SER A 31 -24.68 -4.19 49.75
N GLY A 32 -26.01 -4.18 49.87
CA GLY A 32 -26.78 -5.38 50.22
C GLY A 32 -26.71 -6.49 49.16
N SER A 33 -26.63 -6.14 47.87
CA SER A 33 -26.56 -7.13 46.78
C SER A 33 -25.25 -7.92 46.77
N MET A 34 -24.22 -7.35 47.39
CA MET A 34 -22.90 -7.98 47.55
C MET A 34 -22.81 -8.92 48.76
N SER A 35 -23.78 -8.91 49.68
CA SER A 35 -23.68 -9.59 50.99
C SER A 35 -23.33 -11.07 50.88
N GLY A 36 -23.87 -11.77 49.87
CA GLY A 36 -23.59 -13.19 49.67
C GLY A 36 -22.14 -13.51 49.32
N PHE A 37 -21.41 -12.59 48.68
CA PHE A 37 -19.97 -12.76 48.43
C PHE A 37 -19.11 -12.48 49.66
N TYR A 38 -19.59 -11.65 50.59
CA TYR A 38 -18.92 -11.43 51.88
C TYR A 38 -19.07 -12.65 52.78
N ASN A 39 -20.26 -13.28 52.80
CA ASN A 39 -20.54 -14.47 53.61
C ASN A 39 -19.62 -15.66 53.28
N THR A 40 -19.29 -15.84 52.00
CA THR A 40 -18.39 -16.91 51.54
C THR A 40 -16.90 -16.57 51.75
N GLY A 41 -16.57 -15.31 52.08
CA GLY A 41 -15.19 -14.82 52.14
C GLY A 41 -14.55 -14.59 50.77
N ALA A 42 -15.30 -14.73 49.68
CA ALA A 42 -14.76 -14.64 48.32
C ALA A 42 -14.20 -13.23 48.00
N ILE A 43 -14.91 -12.18 48.42
CA ILE A 43 -14.44 -10.78 48.27
C ILE A 43 -13.13 -10.55 49.01
N LYS A 44 -13.02 -11.05 50.25
CA LYS A 44 -11.82 -10.88 51.07
C LYS A 44 -10.61 -11.53 50.39
N MET A 45 -10.75 -12.75 49.89
CA MET A 45 -9.68 -13.44 49.16
C MET A 45 -9.30 -12.70 47.87
N LEU A 46 -10.29 -12.20 47.12
CA LEU A 46 -10.07 -11.41 45.91
C LEU A 46 -9.25 -10.14 46.20
N VAL A 47 -9.62 -9.37 47.24
CA VAL A 47 -8.93 -8.14 47.64
C VAL A 47 -7.51 -8.43 48.14
N ILE A 48 -7.30 -9.48 48.93
CA ILE A 48 -5.96 -9.88 49.40
C ILE A 48 -5.04 -10.24 48.22
N ASN A 49 -5.56 -11.02 47.26
CA ASN A 49 -4.80 -11.40 46.07
C ASN A 49 -4.44 -10.17 45.22
N LEU A 50 -5.40 -9.27 45.01
CA LEU A 50 -5.17 -8.03 44.29
C LEU A 50 -4.12 -7.16 44.99
N GLN A 51 -4.28 -6.90 46.29
CA GLN A 51 -3.34 -6.08 47.08
C GLN A 51 -1.91 -6.67 47.03
N LYS A 52 -1.77 -7.99 47.08
CA LYS A 52 -0.48 -8.69 46.95
C LYS A 52 0.17 -8.47 45.58
N ILE A 53 -0.61 -8.47 44.49
CA ILE A 53 -0.08 -8.28 43.13
C ILE A 53 0.35 -6.84 42.91
N LEU A 54 -0.42 -5.89 43.45
CA LEU A 54 -0.13 -4.46 43.37
C LEU A 54 1.07 -4.04 44.21
N GLY A 55 1.52 -4.86 45.17
CA GLY A 55 2.62 -4.51 46.09
C GLY A 55 2.20 -3.59 47.24
N GLY A 56 0.91 -3.23 47.30
CA GLY A 56 0.34 -2.28 48.25
C GLY A 56 -0.84 -1.55 47.60
N ALA A 57 -1.90 -1.30 48.37
CA ALA A 57 -3.04 -0.50 47.92
C ALA A 57 -3.87 -0.04 49.13
N ASN A 58 -4.41 1.17 49.05
CA ASN A 58 -5.42 1.66 49.99
C ASN A 58 -6.76 0.98 49.69
N ILE A 59 -7.43 0.44 50.71
CA ILE A 59 -8.70 -0.26 50.55
C ILE A 59 -9.83 0.68 50.96
N TYR A 60 -10.86 0.77 50.14
CA TYR A 60 -12.06 1.58 50.39
C TYR A 60 -13.30 0.73 50.26
N LEU A 61 -14.30 1.02 51.10
CA LEU A 61 -15.67 0.53 50.94
C LEU A 61 -16.54 1.66 50.39
N PHE A 62 -17.50 1.33 49.55
CA PHE A 62 -18.55 2.28 49.12
C PHE A 62 -19.93 1.61 49.11
N SER A 63 -20.98 2.43 49.15
CA SER A 63 -22.38 2.00 48.99
C SER A 63 -23.22 3.21 48.56
N ASP A 64 -24.15 3.70 49.39
CA ASP A 64 -24.91 4.95 49.24
C ASP A 64 -24.05 6.20 49.46
N LYS A 65 -22.83 5.98 49.96
CA LYS A 65 -21.80 6.99 50.21
C LYS A 65 -20.57 6.69 49.37
N GLY A 66 -19.82 7.75 49.09
CA GLY A 66 -18.52 7.65 48.44
C GLY A 66 -17.50 6.83 49.24
N PRO A 67 -16.29 6.63 48.68
CA PRO A 67 -15.28 5.72 49.21
C PRO A 67 -14.83 6.09 50.63
N GLN A 68 -14.89 5.12 51.54
CA GLN A 68 -14.41 5.22 52.93
C GLN A 68 -13.26 4.25 53.15
N GLN A 69 -12.10 4.79 53.55
CA GLN A 69 -10.90 3.97 53.73
C GLN A 69 -11.05 3.01 54.90
N VAL A 70 -10.63 1.77 54.71
CA VAL A 70 -10.51 0.76 55.76
C VAL A 70 -9.06 0.38 55.97
N SER A 71 -8.71 -0.01 57.19
CA SER A 71 -7.32 -0.25 57.56
C SER A 71 -6.73 -1.52 56.94
N LYS A 72 -7.55 -2.58 56.76
CA LYS A 72 -7.14 -3.90 56.28
C LYS A 72 -8.30 -4.65 55.61
N ALA A 73 -7.98 -5.67 54.82
CA ALA A 73 -8.97 -6.56 54.20
C ALA A 73 -9.85 -7.31 55.22
N ASP A 74 -9.40 -7.48 56.47
CA ASP A 74 -10.22 -8.07 57.54
C ASP A 74 -11.40 -7.20 57.98
N ALA A 75 -11.36 -5.89 57.69
CA ALA A 75 -12.43 -4.95 57.99
C ALA A 75 -13.50 -4.87 56.88
N LEU A 76 -13.36 -5.67 55.82
CA LEU A 76 -14.34 -5.75 54.74
C LEU A 76 -15.64 -6.39 55.24
N ALA A 77 -16.74 -5.66 55.11
CA ALA A 77 -18.07 -6.14 55.45
C ALA A 77 -19.12 -5.50 54.53
N SER A 78 -20.21 -6.23 54.25
CA SER A 78 -21.41 -5.63 53.67
C SER A 78 -22.13 -4.80 54.73
N ILE A 79 -22.52 -3.58 54.37
CA ILE A 79 -23.27 -2.65 55.23
C ILE A 79 -24.75 -2.59 54.87
N ASN A 80 -25.20 -3.46 53.95
CA ASN A 80 -26.59 -3.64 53.53
C ASN A 80 -27.31 -2.32 53.20
N ARG A 81 -26.69 -1.55 52.31
CA ARG A 81 -27.22 -0.29 51.77
C ARG A 81 -27.31 -0.36 50.24
N ASP A 82 -27.90 0.67 49.66
CA ASP A 82 -28.00 0.86 48.21
C ASP A 82 -26.61 1.02 47.57
N THR A 83 -26.50 0.71 46.28
CA THR A 83 -25.27 0.82 45.50
C THR A 83 -25.24 2.11 44.69
N ARG A 84 -24.26 3.00 44.95
CA ARG A 84 -23.99 4.21 44.14
C ARG A 84 -22.60 4.17 43.51
N LEU A 85 -22.50 3.53 42.34
CA LEU A 85 -21.24 3.36 41.58
C LEU A 85 -20.62 4.70 41.16
N ASP A 86 -21.45 5.67 40.83
CA ASP A 86 -21.04 7.05 40.51
C ASP A 86 -20.23 7.68 41.66
N LEU A 87 -20.72 7.54 42.90
CA LEU A 87 -20.06 8.08 44.09
C LEU A 87 -18.74 7.37 44.42
N ALA A 88 -18.60 6.09 44.05
CA ALA A 88 -17.38 5.30 44.24
C ALA A 88 -16.17 5.94 43.55
N ILE A 89 -16.39 6.57 42.38
CA ILE A 89 -15.35 7.21 41.58
C ILE A 89 -15.26 8.71 41.87
N GLN A 90 -16.40 9.41 42.00
CA GLN A 90 -16.41 10.85 42.27
C GLN A 90 -15.63 11.22 43.52
N GLY A 91 -15.56 10.33 44.53
CA GLY A 91 -14.76 10.52 45.73
C GLY A 91 -13.25 10.72 45.50
N PHE A 92 -12.73 10.39 44.31
CA PHE A 92 -11.33 10.59 43.92
C PHE A 92 -11.13 11.73 42.91
N LEU A 93 -12.20 12.20 42.28
CA LEU A 93 -12.14 13.28 41.29
C LEU A 93 -11.92 14.64 41.98
N GLY A 94 -11.14 15.52 41.34
CA GLY A 94 -10.85 16.87 41.85
C GLY A 94 -9.96 16.95 43.08
N LYS A 95 -9.44 15.83 43.60
CA LYS A 95 -8.52 15.81 44.75
C LYS A 95 -7.05 15.84 44.30
N PRO A 96 -6.17 16.62 44.98
CA PRO A 96 -4.73 16.64 44.69
C PRO A 96 -4.06 15.28 44.94
N GLU A 97 -4.46 14.60 46.00
CA GLU A 97 -3.98 13.28 46.43
C GLU A 97 -4.98 12.21 45.95
N ARG A 98 -5.02 11.97 44.64
CA ARG A 98 -5.81 10.89 44.04
C ARG A 98 -4.89 9.75 43.60
N PRO A 99 -5.34 8.49 43.69
CA PRO A 99 -4.54 7.34 43.27
C PRO A 99 -4.24 7.41 41.77
N ASP A 100 -3.14 6.78 41.36
CA ASP A 100 -2.79 6.59 39.95
C ASP A 100 -3.74 5.60 39.27
N ALA A 101 -4.19 4.57 39.98
CA ALA A 101 -5.15 3.60 39.47
C ALA A 101 -6.16 3.15 40.53
N ILE A 102 -7.40 2.95 40.09
CA ILE A 102 -8.53 2.49 40.89
C ILE A 102 -8.91 1.09 40.42
N TRP A 103 -9.09 0.18 41.36
CA TRP A 103 -9.59 -1.16 41.14
C TRP A 103 -10.96 -1.31 41.83
N LEU A 104 -12.04 -1.19 41.06
CA LEU A 104 -13.41 -1.20 41.57
C LEU A 104 -14.01 -2.61 41.45
N ILE A 105 -14.57 -3.14 42.54
CA ILE A 105 -15.21 -4.47 42.60
C ILE A 105 -16.69 -4.29 42.93
N THR A 106 -17.58 -4.73 42.04
CA THR A 106 -19.04 -4.58 42.19
C THR A 106 -19.80 -5.65 41.38
N ASP A 107 -21.08 -5.87 41.68
CA ASP A 107 -21.99 -6.68 40.87
C ASP A 107 -22.57 -5.93 39.65
N ASN A 108 -22.14 -4.68 39.44
CA ASN A 108 -22.52 -3.83 38.31
C ASN A 108 -24.00 -3.40 38.29
N VAL A 109 -24.63 -3.30 39.47
CA VAL A 109 -25.99 -2.78 39.60
C VAL A 109 -25.95 -1.48 40.40
N GLN A 110 -26.45 -0.39 39.83
CA GLN A 110 -26.60 0.89 40.51
C GLN A 110 -28.07 1.11 40.89
N ASP A 111 -28.30 1.53 42.14
CA ASP A 111 -29.60 1.91 42.66
C ASP A 111 -29.85 3.42 42.45
N ARG A 112 -31.11 3.79 42.19
CA ARG A 112 -31.55 5.19 42.12
C ARG A 112 -32.29 5.58 43.37
N THR A 113 -31.83 6.64 44.02
CA THR A 113 -32.40 7.18 45.27
C THR A 113 -33.82 7.74 45.13
N GLU A 114 -34.30 7.94 43.90
CA GLU A 114 -35.59 8.57 43.59
C GLU A 114 -36.71 7.57 43.30
N THR A 115 -36.39 6.28 43.19
CA THR A 115 -37.39 5.24 42.91
C THR A 115 -37.34 4.15 43.99
N PRO A 116 -38.47 3.68 44.52
CA PRO A 116 -38.52 2.52 45.44
C PRO A 116 -38.23 1.18 44.73
N TYR A 117 -37.62 1.24 43.55
CA TYR A 117 -37.36 0.12 42.65
C TYR A 117 -35.87 0.13 42.30
N VAL A 118 -35.27 -1.05 42.19
CA VAL A 118 -33.97 -1.26 41.51
C VAL A 118 -34.12 -0.88 40.02
N ASP A 119 -34.10 0.42 39.71
CA ASP A 119 -33.87 0.91 38.35
C ASP A 119 -32.37 0.72 38.09
N ALA A 120 -32.00 -0.49 37.66
CA ALA A 120 -30.64 -0.93 37.42
C ALA A 120 -30.02 -0.14 36.26
N ASN A 121 -29.70 1.12 36.51
CA ASN A 121 -29.25 2.05 35.48
C ASN A 121 -27.81 2.48 35.78
N THR A 122 -26.86 1.74 35.20
CA THR A 122 -25.42 2.02 35.29
C THR A 122 -24.95 3.11 34.33
N LYS A 123 -25.86 3.76 33.58
CA LYS A 123 -25.54 4.78 32.59
C LYS A 123 -24.77 5.96 33.17
N GLU A 124 -25.19 6.48 34.32
CA GLU A 124 -24.54 7.63 34.96
C GLU A 124 -23.08 7.31 35.31
N PHE A 125 -22.83 6.12 35.86
CA PHE A 125 -21.49 5.62 36.12
C PHE A 125 -20.66 5.49 34.83
N TYR A 126 -21.23 4.93 33.76
CA TYR A 126 -20.55 4.80 32.47
C TYR A 126 -20.24 6.16 31.81
N GLU A 127 -21.12 7.14 31.98
CA GLU A 127 -20.89 8.53 31.53
C GLU A 127 -19.73 9.19 32.28
N ILE A 128 -19.55 8.90 33.57
CA ILE A 128 -18.39 9.35 34.34
C ILE A 128 -17.12 8.72 33.75
N LEU A 129 -17.07 7.39 33.59
CA LEU A 129 -15.90 6.68 33.06
C LEU A 129 -15.44 7.15 31.67
N ARG A 130 -16.33 7.78 30.90
CA ARG A 130 -16.01 8.38 29.60
C ARG A 130 -15.10 9.62 29.72
N GLN A 131 -15.14 10.36 30.82
CA GLN A 131 -14.40 11.62 31.00
C GLN A 131 -12.88 11.49 30.78
N ASP A 132 -12.22 12.59 30.42
CA ASP A 132 -10.79 12.65 30.11
C ASP A 132 -9.86 12.43 31.33
N ASP A 133 -10.44 12.40 32.53
CA ASP A 133 -9.78 11.99 33.76
C ASP A 133 -9.34 10.52 33.75
N PHE A 134 -9.96 9.68 32.90
CA PHE A 134 -9.66 8.26 32.81
C PHE A 134 -8.94 7.93 31.51
N GLN A 135 -7.71 7.44 31.64
CA GLN A 135 -6.81 7.19 30.53
C GLN A 135 -7.02 5.81 29.90
N LYS A 136 -7.22 4.79 30.74
CA LYS A 136 -7.42 3.40 30.32
C LYS A 136 -8.37 2.70 31.27
N ILE A 137 -9.27 1.89 30.74
CA ILE A 137 -10.22 1.09 31.52
C ILE A 137 -10.19 -0.34 31.00
N LEU A 138 -9.89 -1.25 31.90
CA LEU A 138 -9.96 -2.69 31.73
C LEU A 138 -11.11 -3.21 32.58
N ILE A 139 -11.83 -4.22 32.10
CA ILE A 139 -12.82 -4.93 32.89
C ILE A 139 -12.45 -6.41 32.98
N MET A 140 -12.72 -6.99 34.13
CA MET A 140 -12.55 -8.42 34.39
C MET A 140 -13.86 -8.95 34.96
N PRO A 141 -14.81 -9.38 34.12
CA PRO A 141 -15.92 -10.20 34.61
C PRO A 141 -15.39 -11.50 35.19
N CYS A 142 -15.96 -11.95 36.30
CA CYS A 142 -15.61 -13.22 36.95
C CYS A 142 -16.78 -13.77 37.76
N PHE A 143 -16.72 -15.07 38.08
CA PHE A 143 -17.71 -15.77 38.89
C PHE A 143 -17.11 -16.18 40.24
N LEU A 144 -17.71 -15.68 41.33
CA LEU A 144 -17.31 -16.02 42.70
C LEU A 144 -18.38 -16.82 43.42
N ASP A 145 -17.96 -17.51 44.48
CA ASP A 145 -18.90 -18.18 45.40
C ASP A 145 -19.77 -17.15 46.11
N PHE A 146 -21.07 -17.40 46.08
CA PHE A 146 -22.11 -16.55 46.64
C PHE A 146 -23.05 -17.39 47.51
N ASP A 147 -23.35 -16.89 48.70
CA ASP A 147 -24.33 -17.48 49.61
C ASP A 147 -25.13 -16.39 50.32
N GLY A 148 -26.31 -16.05 49.79
CA GLY A 148 -27.11 -14.95 50.33
C GLY A 148 -28.37 -14.63 49.54
N LYS A 149 -28.93 -13.45 49.76
CA LYS A 149 -30.13 -12.97 49.05
C LYS A 149 -29.76 -12.30 47.75
N VAL A 150 -30.47 -12.66 46.70
CA VAL A 150 -30.47 -11.96 45.41
C VAL A 150 -31.75 -11.15 45.34
N TYR A 151 -31.63 -9.89 44.93
CA TYR A 151 -32.76 -8.97 44.74
C TYR A 151 -33.12 -8.90 43.26
N ILE A 152 -34.40 -9.09 42.93
CA ILE A 152 -34.93 -9.13 41.56
C ILE A 152 -36.15 -8.21 41.50
N ASN A 153 -36.29 -7.44 40.42
CA ASN A 153 -37.51 -6.69 40.15
C ASN A 153 -38.43 -7.44 39.19
N GLN A 154 -39.70 -7.59 39.56
CA GLN A 154 -40.74 -8.13 38.69
C GLN A 154 -42.01 -7.29 38.86
N GLU A 155 -42.55 -6.79 37.74
CA GLU A 155 -43.83 -6.04 37.70
C GLU A 155 -43.88 -4.84 38.68
N GLY A 156 -42.75 -4.15 38.87
CA GLY A 156 -42.67 -3.03 39.82
C GLY A 156 -42.74 -3.46 41.28
N ARG A 157 -42.29 -4.68 41.61
CA ARG A 157 -42.09 -5.15 43.00
C ARG A 157 -40.72 -5.81 43.13
N GLN A 158 -40.04 -5.53 44.23
CA GLN A 158 -38.76 -6.15 44.58
C GLN A 158 -39.02 -7.50 45.28
N PHE A 159 -38.43 -8.56 44.74
CA PHE A 159 -38.41 -9.90 45.31
C PHE A 159 -37.00 -10.24 45.77
N SER A 160 -36.88 -11.03 46.83
CA SER A 160 -35.59 -11.58 47.25
C SER A 160 -35.65 -13.10 47.26
N VAL A 161 -34.65 -13.75 46.66
CA VAL A 161 -34.50 -15.22 46.67
C VAL A 161 -33.17 -15.56 47.31
N ASN A 162 -33.16 -16.56 48.20
CA ASN A 162 -31.89 -17.10 48.72
C ASN A 162 -31.23 -17.92 47.61
N TYR A 163 -29.95 -17.64 47.36
CA TYR A 163 -29.16 -18.31 46.35
C TYR A 163 -27.80 -18.70 46.92
N THR A 164 -27.41 -19.93 46.65
CA THR A 164 -26.08 -20.47 46.94
C THR A 164 -25.50 -21.04 45.65
N GLY A 165 -24.31 -20.60 45.25
CA GLY A 165 -23.68 -21.02 44.01
C GLY A 165 -22.64 -20.03 43.51
N LYS A 166 -22.42 -20.00 42.19
CA LYS A 166 -21.54 -19.01 41.55
C LYS A 166 -22.36 -17.83 41.03
N LYS A 167 -21.93 -16.62 41.35
CA LYS A 167 -22.54 -15.37 40.86
C LYS A 167 -21.48 -14.47 40.22
N GLY A 168 -21.84 -13.83 39.13
CA GLY A 168 -21.01 -12.92 38.37
C GLY A 168 -20.80 -11.59 39.08
N LEU A 169 -19.60 -11.03 38.92
CA LEU A 169 -19.25 -9.66 39.32
C LEU A 169 -18.24 -9.09 38.32
N VAL A 170 -18.06 -7.76 38.36
CA VAL A 170 -17.08 -7.05 37.52
C VAL A 170 -16.01 -6.43 38.38
N ILE A 171 -14.77 -6.62 37.96
CA ILE A 171 -13.63 -5.85 38.47
C ILE A 171 -13.22 -4.85 37.40
N TYR A 172 -13.31 -3.56 37.69
CA TYR A 172 -12.82 -2.50 36.82
C TYR A 172 -11.40 -2.12 37.23
N GLY A 173 -10.45 -2.25 36.32
CA GLY A 173 -9.15 -1.59 36.43
C GLY A 173 -9.20 -0.24 35.72
N ILE A 174 -9.06 0.85 36.45
CA ILE A 174 -9.19 2.22 35.93
C ILE A 174 -7.87 2.96 36.15
N LEU A 175 -7.19 3.31 35.06
CA LEU A 175 -5.98 4.13 35.10
C LEU A 175 -6.34 5.61 34.99
N MET A 176 -5.93 6.39 35.99
CA MET A 176 -6.19 7.82 36.07
C MET A 176 -5.18 8.62 35.24
N ASN A 177 -5.69 9.67 34.58
CA ASN A 177 -4.86 10.66 33.90
C ASN A 177 -4.08 11.50 34.92
N LYS A 178 -2.83 11.87 34.65
CA LYS A 178 -2.05 12.72 35.56
C LYS A 178 -2.48 14.18 35.35
N ALA A 179 -2.85 14.88 36.43
CA ALA A 179 -3.35 16.26 36.37
C ALA A 179 -2.32 17.30 35.87
N THR A 180 -1.03 16.93 35.78
CA THR A 180 0.04 17.87 35.39
C THR A 180 1.26 17.12 34.86
N ILE A 181 1.46 17.07 33.54
CA ILE A 181 2.79 16.78 32.99
C ILE A 181 3.10 17.70 31.80
N LYS A 182 4.28 18.33 31.82
CA LYS A 182 4.81 19.15 30.72
C LYS A 182 5.11 18.25 29.50
N LYS A 183 4.64 18.67 28.32
CA LYS A 183 4.37 17.84 27.10
C LYS A 183 5.49 16.93 26.53
N LYS A 184 6.78 17.08 26.87
CA LYS A 184 7.87 16.35 26.17
C LYS A 184 8.47 15.18 26.96
N GLU A 185 8.62 15.29 28.27
CA GLU A 185 9.03 14.17 29.15
C GLU A 185 7.82 13.31 29.56
N ALA A 186 6.60 13.86 29.41
CA ALA A 186 5.34 13.20 29.74
C ALA A 186 5.10 11.88 29.00
N LYS A 187 5.48 11.80 27.72
CA LYS A 187 5.05 10.69 26.87
C LYS A 187 5.74 9.37 27.24
N SER A 188 7.03 9.42 27.56
CA SER A 188 7.76 8.21 28.00
C SER A 188 7.29 7.72 29.35
N GLU A 189 6.99 8.61 30.29
CA GLU A 189 6.48 8.25 31.62
C GLU A 189 5.05 7.69 31.53
N GLU A 190 4.20 8.30 30.70
CA GLU A 190 2.84 7.84 30.43
C GLU A 190 2.82 6.43 29.82
N ASP A 191 3.69 6.17 28.83
CA ASP A 191 3.83 4.85 28.20
C ASP A 191 4.35 3.79 29.20
N VAL A 192 5.25 4.17 30.12
CA VAL A 192 5.73 3.28 31.19
C VAL A 192 4.60 2.95 32.17
N ARG A 193 3.82 3.94 32.64
CA ARG A 193 2.67 3.73 33.54
C ARG A 193 1.62 2.82 32.91
N LYS A 194 1.28 3.04 31.63
CA LYS A 194 0.37 2.18 30.88
C LYS A 194 0.85 0.73 30.84
N LYS A 195 2.13 0.50 30.52
CA LYS A 195 2.72 -0.85 30.50
C LYS A 195 2.75 -1.50 31.87
N GLN A 196 3.05 -0.75 32.92
CA GLN A 196 3.02 -1.24 34.30
C GLN A 196 1.60 -1.64 34.71
N PHE A 197 0.62 -0.79 34.42
CA PHE A 197 -0.79 -1.07 34.68
C PHE A 197 -1.28 -2.32 33.93
N ASP A 198 -0.93 -2.45 32.65
CA ASP A 198 -1.26 -3.63 31.83
C ASP A 198 -0.63 -4.91 32.39
N SER A 199 0.64 -4.84 32.77
CA SER A 199 1.34 -5.98 33.39
C SER A 199 0.71 -6.41 34.72
N LEU A 200 0.27 -5.46 35.55
CA LEU A 200 -0.44 -5.74 36.80
C LEU A 200 -1.81 -6.38 36.53
N ALA A 201 -2.54 -5.87 35.54
CA ALA A 201 -3.83 -6.41 35.14
C ALA A 201 -3.73 -7.84 34.59
N GLU A 202 -2.75 -8.12 33.73
CA GLU A 202 -2.47 -9.45 33.20
C GLU A 202 -2.08 -10.44 34.32
N ARG A 203 -1.17 -10.02 35.21
CA ARG A 203 -0.79 -10.80 36.39
C ARG A 203 -2.00 -11.10 37.26
N PHE A 204 -2.85 -10.12 37.55
CA PHE A 204 -4.06 -10.35 38.32
C PHE A 204 -5.03 -11.29 37.62
N SER A 205 -5.33 -11.07 36.34
CA SER A 205 -6.20 -11.95 35.56
C SER A 205 -5.71 -13.41 35.56
N SER A 206 -4.39 -13.65 35.45
CA SER A 206 -3.84 -15.01 35.54
C SER A 206 -4.07 -15.70 36.90
N THR A 207 -4.22 -14.94 37.99
CA THR A 207 -4.55 -15.48 39.31
C THR A 207 -6.04 -15.77 39.48
N LEU A 208 -6.88 -15.25 38.59
CA LEU A 208 -8.34 -15.41 38.61
C LEU A 208 -8.83 -16.54 37.68
N THR A 209 -7.94 -17.44 37.25
CA THR A 209 -8.29 -18.58 36.39
C THR A 209 -9.34 -19.49 37.03
N ALA A 210 -9.31 -19.66 38.36
CA ALA A 210 -10.31 -20.42 39.11
C ALA A 210 -11.69 -19.73 39.21
N TYR A 211 -11.81 -18.47 38.78
CA TYR A 211 -13.03 -17.68 38.83
C TYR A 211 -13.64 -17.43 37.45
N GLU A 212 -13.29 -18.27 36.47
CA GLU A 212 -13.82 -18.18 35.10
C GLU A 212 -13.74 -16.74 34.56
N SER A 213 -12.61 -16.07 34.74
CA SER A 213 -12.47 -14.65 34.43
C SER A 213 -11.85 -14.39 33.05
N LYS A 214 -12.09 -13.20 32.51
CA LYS A 214 -11.49 -12.75 31.25
C LYS A 214 -11.10 -11.28 31.32
N LEU A 215 -9.91 -10.92 30.88
CA LEU A 215 -9.46 -9.53 30.83
C LEU A 215 -9.90 -8.87 29.51
N LEU A 216 -10.73 -7.84 29.59
CA LEU A 216 -11.29 -7.15 28.43
C LEU A 216 -10.92 -5.67 28.45
N LEU A 217 -10.66 -5.10 27.26
CA LEU A 217 -10.44 -3.66 27.10
C LEU A 217 -11.78 -2.95 26.92
N ALA A 218 -12.05 -1.94 27.76
CA ALA A 218 -13.21 -1.06 27.61
C ALA A 218 -12.82 0.32 27.06
N LYS A 219 -11.67 0.88 27.45
CA LYS A 219 -11.18 2.20 27.01
C LYS A 219 -9.65 2.21 26.93
N PRO A 220 -9.01 2.81 25.90
CA PRO A 220 -9.61 3.54 24.78
C PRO A 220 -10.12 2.63 23.66
N LEU A 221 -11.11 3.12 22.90
CA LEU A 221 -11.60 2.51 21.66
C LEU A 221 -11.21 3.40 20.48
N ASP A 222 -9.94 3.32 20.09
CA ASP A 222 -9.31 4.19 19.09
C ASP A 222 -8.47 3.38 18.08
N LYS A 223 -7.51 4.03 17.42
CA LYS A 223 -6.59 3.40 16.45
C LYS A 223 -5.72 2.28 17.02
N ALA A 224 -5.54 2.24 18.33
CA ALA A 224 -4.85 1.15 19.00
C ALA A 224 -5.77 -0.09 19.11
N THR A 225 -7.08 0.07 18.93
CA THR A 225 -8.09 -0.96 19.16
C THR A 225 -8.52 -1.70 17.90
N PHE A 226 -8.46 -1.05 16.75
CA PHE A 226 -8.82 -1.66 15.46
C PHE A 226 -7.83 -1.30 14.35
N ASP A 227 -7.95 -2.02 13.25
CA ASP A 227 -7.12 -1.83 12.05
C ASP A 227 -7.98 -1.93 10.79
N ILE A 228 -7.48 -1.38 9.69
CA ILE A 228 -8.01 -1.64 8.36
C ILE A 228 -6.94 -2.31 7.51
N GLN A 229 -7.30 -3.42 6.87
CA GLN A 229 -6.38 -4.17 6.03
C GLN A 229 -7.04 -4.50 4.70
N PRO A 230 -6.29 -4.68 3.60
CA PRO A 230 -6.86 -5.21 2.37
C PRO A 230 -7.41 -6.63 2.61
N ALA A 231 -8.62 -6.90 2.12
CA ALA A 231 -9.27 -8.19 2.30
C ALA A 231 -8.98 -9.21 1.18
N GLY A 232 -8.21 -8.82 0.16
CA GLY A 232 -7.93 -9.68 -1.00
C GLY A 232 -9.18 -9.92 -1.86
N GLN A 233 -9.27 -11.12 -2.45
CA GLN A 233 -10.46 -11.53 -3.21
C GLN A 233 -11.50 -12.13 -2.28
N ILE A 234 -12.73 -11.60 -2.32
CA ILE A 234 -13.87 -12.14 -1.60
C ILE A 234 -14.61 -13.16 -2.48
N PRO A 235 -14.99 -14.34 -1.96
CA PRO A 235 -15.81 -15.31 -2.69
C PRO A 235 -17.11 -14.67 -3.20
N ASN A 236 -17.56 -15.06 -4.39
CA ASN A 236 -18.81 -14.60 -5.02
C ASN A 236 -18.92 -13.07 -5.20
N SER A 237 -17.80 -12.34 -5.16
CA SER A 237 -17.76 -10.87 -5.34
C SER A 237 -16.95 -10.49 -6.59
N GLU A 238 -17.10 -9.24 -7.06
CA GLU A 238 -16.34 -8.70 -8.19
C GLU A 238 -14.83 -8.81 -7.93
N LYS A 239 -14.05 -9.29 -8.90
CA LYS A 239 -12.62 -9.53 -8.72
C LYS A 239 -11.87 -8.18 -8.60
N PRO A 240 -11.01 -7.98 -7.58
CA PRO A 240 -10.25 -6.74 -7.47
C PRO A 240 -9.31 -6.59 -8.68
N ASN A 241 -9.23 -5.38 -9.22
CA ASN A 241 -8.40 -5.06 -10.39
C ASN A 241 -7.13 -4.25 -10.04
N VAL A 242 -6.90 -4.07 -8.75
CA VAL A 242 -5.65 -3.61 -8.16
C VAL A 242 -5.19 -4.61 -7.10
N THR A 243 -3.88 -4.67 -6.88
CA THR A 243 -3.26 -5.59 -5.92
C THR A 243 -2.35 -4.80 -4.99
N LEU A 244 -2.39 -5.08 -3.69
CA LEU A 244 -1.45 -4.48 -2.75
C LEU A 244 -0.08 -5.14 -2.93
N THR A 245 0.95 -4.32 -3.11
CA THR A 245 2.35 -4.75 -3.14
C THR A 245 2.93 -4.84 -1.72
N ASP A 246 4.04 -5.55 -1.55
CA ASP A 246 4.75 -5.68 -0.26
C ASP A 246 5.18 -4.32 0.34
N LYS A 247 5.23 -3.27 -0.50
CA LYS A 247 5.54 -1.89 -0.09
C LYS A 247 4.31 -1.08 0.34
N GLY A 248 3.14 -1.71 0.46
CA GLY A 248 1.89 -1.04 0.84
C GLY A 248 1.28 -0.16 -0.26
N ILE A 249 1.63 -0.40 -1.52
CA ILE A 249 1.13 0.36 -2.68
C ILE A 249 0.10 -0.49 -3.44
N PHE A 250 -1.10 0.04 -3.69
CA PHE A 250 -2.05 -0.57 -4.61
C PHE A 250 -1.60 -0.35 -6.05
N TYR A 251 -1.33 -1.44 -6.77
CA TYR A 251 -0.91 -1.42 -8.16
C TYR A 251 -1.98 -2.03 -9.07
N GLY A 252 -2.31 -1.34 -10.17
CA GLY A 252 -3.22 -1.84 -11.20
C GLY A 252 -2.61 -1.78 -12.60
N LYS A 253 -2.99 -2.72 -13.47
CA LYS A 253 -2.49 -2.82 -14.86
C LYS A 253 -3.61 -3.14 -15.86
N GLY A 254 -3.34 -2.88 -17.13
CA GLY A 254 -4.27 -3.21 -18.23
C GLY A 254 -5.27 -2.09 -18.57
N PHE A 255 -5.10 -0.91 -17.99
CA PHE A 255 -5.92 0.25 -18.31
C PHE A 255 -5.48 0.89 -19.64
N LYS A 256 -6.42 1.48 -20.37
CA LYS A 256 -6.17 2.07 -21.70
C LYS A 256 -6.42 3.57 -21.66
N GLU A 257 -5.57 4.33 -22.36
CA GLU A 257 -5.75 5.75 -22.60
C GLU A 257 -7.13 6.06 -23.21
N GLY A 258 -7.70 7.21 -22.86
CA GLY A 258 -8.98 7.68 -23.39
C GLY A 258 -10.23 6.98 -22.82
N LYS A 259 -10.07 5.93 -21.99
CA LYS A 259 -11.17 5.24 -21.31
C LYS A 259 -11.27 5.66 -19.84
N LYS A 260 -12.47 5.57 -19.27
CA LYS A 260 -12.65 5.67 -17.81
C LYS A 260 -11.97 4.47 -17.15
N ILE A 261 -11.39 4.67 -15.98
CA ILE A 261 -10.64 3.66 -15.25
C ILE A 261 -11.43 3.32 -13.98
N PRO A 262 -12.24 2.25 -13.98
CA PRO A 262 -12.86 1.75 -12.75
C PRO A 262 -11.81 0.99 -11.95
N ILE A 263 -11.80 1.19 -10.63
CA ILE A 263 -10.90 0.52 -9.70
C ILE A 263 -11.77 -0.11 -8.61
N VAL A 264 -11.51 -1.37 -8.32
CA VAL A 264 -12.23 -2.11 -7.28
C VAL A 264 -11.22 -2.83 -6.41
N PHE A 265 -11.32 -2.61 -5.09
CA PHE A 265 -10.60 -3.36 -4.07
C PHE A 265 -11.44 -3.51 -2.80
N TYR A 266 -11.05 -4.46 -1.96
CA TYR A 266 -11.74 -4.74 -0.71
C TYR A 266 -10.84 -4.43 0.47
N VAL A 267 -11.45 -3.87 1.51
CA VAL A 267 -10.82 -3.62 2.80
C VAL A 267 -11.65 -4.28 3.89
N LYS A 268 -10.98 -4.83 4.89
CA LYS A 268 -11.59 -5.36 6.10
C LYS A 268 -11.24 -4.48 7.29
N LEU A 269 -12.26 -4.11 8.04
CA LEU A 269 -12.17 -3.51 9.35
C LEU A 269 -12.09 -4.66 10.36
N LEU A 270 -11.00 -4.72 11.12
CA LEU A 270 -10.75 -5.78 12.10
C LEU A 270 -10.45 -5.17 13.48
N SER A 271 -10.93 -5.85 14.51
CA SER A 271 -10.46 -5.60 15.88
C SER A 271 -9.05 -6.17 16.07
N LYS A 272 -8.24 -5.50 16.88
CA LYS A 272 -6.95 -6.03 17.38
C LYS A 272 -7.11 -6.90 18.62
N PHE A 273 -8.32 -6.95 19.17
CA PHE A 273 -8.70 -7.75 20.33
C PHE A 273 -9.70 -8.81 19.89
N ASP A 274 -9.43 -10.07 20.23
CA ASP A 274 -10.26 -11.22 19.83
C ASP A 274 -11.69 -11.14 20.40
N ASP A 275 -11.85 -10.45 21.52
CA ASP A 275 -13.11 -10.31 22.26
C ASP A 275 -13.94 -9.10 21.87
N LEU A 276 -13.49 -8.33 20.88
CA LEU A 276 -14.15 -7.11 20.44
C LEU A 276 -14.50 -7.22 18.95
N ILE A 277 -15.73 -6.84 18.63
CA ILE A 277 -16.26 -6.68 17.28
C ILE A 277 -16.29 -5.19 16.98
N VAL A 278 -15.83 -4.81 15.79
CA VAL A 278 -15.84 -3.43 15.32
C VAL A 278 -16.59 -3.36 13.99
N SER A 279 -17.61 -2.52 13.97
CA SER A 279 -18.48 -2.26 12.83
C SER A 279 -18.68 -0.77 12.67
N GLY A 280 -18.76 -0.26 11.44
CA GLY A 280 -18.85 1.18 11.24
C GLY A 280 -19.24 1.55 9.83
N LYS A 281 -18.85 2.75 9.43
CA LYS A 281 -18.95 3.25 8.07
C LYS A 281 -17.56 3.61 7.58
N VAL A 282 -17.18 3.11 6.42
CA VAL A 282 -15.97 3.57 5.73
C VAL A 282 -16.40 4.67 4.77
N ASN A 283 -15.91 5.88 4.98
CA ASN A 283 -15.92 6.93 3.97
C ASN A 283 -14.57 6.90 3.25
N ALA A 284 -14.52 7.35 1.99
CA ALA A 284 -13.30 7.29 1.21
C ALA A 284 -13.20 8.53 0.32
N ASN A 285 -12.04 9.18 0.36
CA ASN A 285 -11.75 10.41 -0.37
C ASN A 285 -10.34 10.33 -0.97
N VAL A 286 -10.02 11.17 -1.95
CA VAL A 286 -8.64 11.31 -2.46
C VAL A 286 -8.00 12.51 -1.80
N VAL A 287 -6.78 12.34 -1.28
CA VAL A 287 -6.04 13.46 -0.70
C VAL A 287 -5.79 14.51 -1.79
N ASN A 288 -6.13 15.76 -1.50
CA ASN A 288 -6.10 16.87 -2.47
C ASN A 288 -7.03 16.71 -3.68
N ASN A 289 -8.00 15.77 -3.63
CA ASN A 289 -8.97 15.46 -4.70
C ASN A 289 -8.34 15.12 -6.06
N GLN A 290 -7.08 14.67 -6.11
CA GLN A 290 -6.34 14.63 -7.38
C GLN A 290 -5.43 13.41 -7.48
N PHE A 291 -5.67 12.60 -8.52
CA PHE A 291 -4.67 11.70 -9.07
C PHE A 291 -3.83 12.47 -10.11
N LYS A 292 -2.52 12.26 -10.09
CA LYS A 292 -1.57 12.83 -11.05
C LYS A 292 -1.24 11.80 -12.12
N SER A 293 -1.48 12.13 -13.38
CA SER A 293 -0.95 11.34 -14.49
C SER A 293 0.53 11.67 -14.69
N ILE A 294 1.42 10.69 -14.82
CA ILE A 294 2.85 10.88 -15.12
C ILE A 294 3.13 10.27 -16.50
N GLY A 295 3.73 11.07 -17.40
CA GLY A 295 3.99 10.67 -18.78
C GLY A 295 2.81 10.89 -19.73
N PHE A 296 1.73 11.49 -19.22
CA PHE A 296 0.57 11.94 -20.00
C PHE A 296 0.53 13.48 -19.99
N LYS A 297 -0.66 14.10 -20.01
CA LYS A 297 -0.81 15.57 -19.94
C LYS A 297 -0.28 16.19 -18.62
N ASP A 298 0.21 15.38 -17.69
CA ASP A 298 0.60 15.78 -16.33
C ASP A 298 -0.47 16.65 -15.65
N THR A 299 -1.72 16.22 -15.80
CA THR A 299 -2.89 16.91 -15.26
C THR A 299 -3.55 16.10 -14.16
N ASN A 300 -4.32 16.80 -13.34
CA ASN A 300 -5.18 16.21 -12.35
C ASN A 300 -6.32 15.42 -13.00
N VAL A 301 -6.50 14.19 -12.54
CA VAL A 301 -7.57 13.29 -12.96
C VAL A 301 -8.63 13.28 -11.86
N ALA A 302 -9.81 13.81 -12.18
CA ALA A 302 -10.96 13.76 -11.28
C ALA A 302 -11.46 12.32 -11.09
N CYS A 303 -12.04 12.05 -9.93
CA CYS A 303 -12.51 10.73 -9.54
C CYS A 303 -13.73 10.80 -8.64
N ASP A 304 -14.54 9.75 -8.69
CA ASP A 304 -15.61 9.50 -7.73
C ASP A 304 -15.27 8.23 -6.93
N ILE A 305 -15.52 8.23 -5.62
CA ILE A 305 -15.27 7.08 -4.74
C ILE A 305 -16.55 6.65 -4.04
N TYR A 306 -16.83 5.34 -4.07
CA TYR A 306 -17.99 4.72 -3.46
C TYR A 306 -17.56 3.53 -2.61
N PRO A 307 -17.51 3.70 -1.27
CA PRO A 307 -17.39 2.60 -0.34
C PRO A 307 -18.76 1.95 -0.07
N GLU A 308 -18.84 0.63 -0.15
CA GLU A 308 -20.06 -0.15 0.09
C GLU A 308 -19.75 -1.30 1.07
N LYS A 309 -20.57 -1.49 2.11
CA LYS A 309 -20.43 -2.62 3.02
C LYS A 309 -20.86 -3.90 2.29
N VAL A 310 -20.02 -4.92 2.31
CA VAL A 310 -20.33 -6.22 1.71
C VAL A 310 -20.78 -7.17 2.80
N ASN A 311 -21.99 -7.70 2.69
CA ASN A 311 -22.46 -8.79 3.55
C ASN A 311 -21.83 -10.09 3.08
N VAL A 312 -20.66 -10.40 3.62
CA VAL A 312 -20.03 -11.71 3.49
C VAL A 312 -20.33 -12.47 4.77
N ASN A 313 -20.61 -13.78 4.72
CA ASN A 313 -20.52 -14.62 5.92
C ASN A 313 -19.08 -14.53 6.41
N PRO A 314 -18.79 -13.77 7.48
CA PRO A 314 -17.43 -13.54 7.89
C PRO A 314 -16.87 -14.89 8.33
N GLY A 315 -15.73 -15.31 7.79
CA GLY A 315 -15.03 -16.48 8.34
C GLY A 315 -14.64 -16.30 9.81
N LYS A 316 -14.65 -15.05 10.30
CA LYS A 316 -14.40 -14.65 11.70
C LYS A 316 -15.41 -13.58 12.12
N ALA A 317 -16.05 -13.76 13.27
CA ALA A 317 -17.10 -12.87 13.80
C ALA A 317 -16.66 -11.41 14.06
N THR A 318 -15.36 -11.12 14.01
CA THR A 318 -14.74 -9.82 14.32
C THR A 318 -14.38 -8.97 13.10
N GLU A 319 -14.69 -9.42 11.87
CA GLU A 319 -14.30 -8.74 10.63
C GLU A 319 -15.52 -8.16 9.88
N THR A 320 -15.44 -6.88 9.49
CA THR A 320 -16.41 -6.24 8.57
C THR A 320 -15.74 -5.86 7.25
N ILE A 321 -16.31 -6.27 6.11
CA ILE A 321 -15.70 -6.07 4.79
C ILE A 321 -16.41 -4.96 4.01
N TYR A 322 -15.63 -4.11 3.34
CA TYR A 322 -16.09 -3.05 2.45
C TYR A 322 -15.47 -3.20 1.06
N LYS A 323 -16.29 -2.99 0.04
CA LYS A 323 -15.88 -2.79 -1.35
C LYS A 323 -15.65 -1.30 -1.57
N VAL A 324 -14.45 -0.93 -2.01
CA VAL A 324 -14.14 0.44 -2.40
C VAL A 324 -14.05 0.50 -3.92
N THR A 325 -14.96 1.26 -4.53
CA THR A 325 -14.99 1.50 -5.98
C THR A 325 -14.51 2.92 -6.28
N ILE A 326 -13.46 3.08 -7.08
CA ILE A 326 -12.97 4.39 -7.53
C ILE A 326 -13.13 4.49 -9.04
N ASN A 327 -13.88 5.49 -9.51
CA ASN A 327 -14.09 5.74 -10.93
C ASN A 327 -13.25 6.94 -11.36
N LEU A 328 -12.11 6.69 -12.00
CA LEU A 328 -11.27 7.74 -12.56
C LEU A 328 -11.75 8.18 -13.95
N ASN A 329 -11.74 9.50 -14.17
CA ASN A 329 -11.99 10.08 -15.48
C ASN A 329 -10.90 9.73 -16.50
N LYS A 330 -11.22 9.99 -17.78
CA LYS A 330 -10.36 9.64 -18.92
C LYS A 330 -9.00 10.32 -18.80
N VAL A 331 -7.94 9.53 -18.84
CA VAL A 331 -6.57 10.02 -18.94
C VAL A 331 -6.23 10.19 -20.41
N LYS A 332 -5.74 11.38 -20.77
CA LYS A 332 -5.36 11.71 -22.15
C LYS A 332 -3.87 11.94 -22.28
N MET A 333 -3.30 11.42 -23.37
CA MET A 333 -1.92 11.71 -23.74
C MET A 333 -1.74 13.19 -24.11
N LYS A 334 -0.58 13.74 -23.76
CA LYS A 334 -0.18 15.06 -24.24
C LYS A 334 0.19 14.94 -25.72
N LEU A 335 -0.36 15.82 -26.54
CA LEU A 335 -0.17 15.82 -28.00
C LEU A 335 1.06 16.65 -28.42
N ASP A 336 2.19 16.46 -27.73
CA ASP A 336 3.46 17.08 -28.12
C ASP A 336 4.42 16.04 -28.73
N PRO A 337 5.40 16.46 -29.56
CA PRO A 337 6.30 15.54 -30.24
C PRO A 337 7.06 14.60 -29.29
N VAL A 338 7.44 15.07 -28.11
CA VAL A 338 8.21 14.27 -27.13
C VAL A 338 7.32 13.17 -26.55
N SER A 339 6.09 13.49 -26.17
CA SER A 339 5.12 12.50 -25.68
C SER A 339 4.70 11.49 -26.76
N ILE A 340 4.55 11.91 -28.02
CA ILE A 340 4.23 11.01 -29.15
C ILE A 340 5.38 10.03 -29.40
N LEU A 341 6.63 10.52 -29.45
CA LEU A 341 7.81 9.66 -29.61
C LEU A 341 7.99 8.72 -28.42
N ARG A 342 7.78 9.20 -27.19
CA ARG A 342 7.81 8.36 -25.98
C ARG A 342 6.75 7.26 -26.05
N ALA A 343 5.53 7.58 -26.45
CA ALA A 343 4.46 6.60 -26.62
C ALA A 343 4.78 5.56 -27.70
N ALA A 344 5.41 5.97 -28.81
CA ALA A 344 5.77 5.07 -29.91
C ALA A 344 6.94 4.12 -29.57
N PHE A 345 7.95 4.60 -28.83
CA PHE A 345 9.22 3.87 -28.68
C PHE A 345 9.51 3.33 -27.27
N SER A 346 8.91 3.89 -26.21
CA SER A 346 9.33 3.53 -24.85
C SER A 346 8.97 2.10 -24.46
N GLY A 347 7.94 1.52 -25.06
CA GLY A 347 7.35 0.22 -24.65
C GLY A 347 6.81 0.22 -23.21
N LYS A 348 6.96 1.32 -22.48
CA LYS A 348 6.58 1.47 -21.08
C LYS A 348 5.23 2.17 -21.02
N PRO A 349 4.25 1.64 -20.27
CA PRO A 349 3.00 2.35 -20.04
C PRO A 349 3.26 3.63 -19.23
N GLY A 350 2.41 4.64 -19.40
CA GLY A 350 2.41 5.78 -18.48
C GLY A 350 1.72 5.39 -17.17
N THR A 351 1.87 6.21 -16.13
CA THR A 351 1.32 5.93 -14.80
C THR A 351 0.33 6.99 -14.36
N VAL A 352 -0.62 6.59 -13.52
CA VAL A 352 -1.49 7.50 -12.77
C VAL A 352 -1.30 7.19 -11.29
N GLU A 353 -0.87 8.19 -10.53
CA GLU A 353 -0.54 8.06 -9.12
C GLU A 353 -1.43 8.94 -8.26
N GLY A 354 -1.85 8.44 -7.10
CA GLY A 354 -2.65 9.20 -6.13
C GLY A 354 -2.59 8.60 -4.74
N ILE A 355 -3.06 9.36 -3.75
CA ILE A 355 -3.19 8.90 -2.37
C ILE A 355 -4.68 8.83 -2.06
N VAL A 356 -5.17 7.62 -1.82
CA VAL A 356 -6.55 7.37 -1.39
C VAL A 356 -6.57 7.39 0.12
N ARG A 357 -7.34 8.31 0.71
CA ARG A 357 -7.58 8.36 2.16
C ARG A 357 -8.91 7.71 2.46
N LEU A 358 -8.86 6.58 3.15
CA LEU A 358 -10.03 5.97 3.77
C LEU A 358 -10.22 6.60 5.14
N GLU A 359 -11.42 7.05 5.44
CA GLU A 359 -11.81 7.60 6.73
C GLU A 359 -12.83 6.64 7.34
N VAL A 360 -12.38 5.84 8.31
CA VAL A 360 -13.24 4.92 9.02
C VAL A 360 -13.94 5.68 10.12
N GLN A 361 -15.26 5.71 10.10
CA GLN A 361 -16.12 6.28 11.12
C GLN A 361 -16.82 5.14 11.86
N VAL A 362 -16.40 4.90 13.10
CA VAL A 362 -17.01 3.88 13.95
C VAL A 362 -17.93 4.60 14.95
N PRO A 363 -19.27 4.49 14.81
CA PRO A 363 -20.19 5.04 15.80
C PRO A 363 -20.07 4.24 17.12
N ARG A 364 -20.66 4.76 18.19
CA ARG A 364 -20.68 4.08 19.50
C ARG A 364 -21.14 2.63 19.44
N GLU A 365 -22.30 2.41 18.83
CA GLU A 365 -22.91 1.08 18.62
C GLU A 365 -22.07 0.19 17.69
N GLY A 366 -21.04 0.76 17.08
CA GLY A 366 -20.09 0.06 16.24
C GLY A 366 -19.14 -0.86 17.02
N PHE A 367 -18.94 -0.61 18.31
CA PHE A 367 -18.11 -1.44 19.18
C PHE A 367 -18.98 -2.38 20.00
N ARG A 368 -18.64 -3.66 20.03
CA ARG A 368 -19.38 -4.67 20.82
C ARG A 368 -18.44 -5.75 21.28
N PHE A 369 -18.66 -6.34 22.46
CA PHE A 369 -17.98 -7.59 22.79
C PHE A 369 -18.48 -8.75 21.90
N THR A 370 -17.67 -9.80 21.76
CA THR A 370 -18.10 -11.00 21.02
C THR A 370 -19.27 -11.70 21.69
N ASP A 371 -20.03 -12.48 20.91
CA ASP A 371 -21.15 -13.27 21.44
C ASP A 371 -20.69 -14.27 22.50
N GLU A 372 -19.46 -14.80 22.39
CA GLU A 372 -18.87 -15.67 23.42
C GLU A 372 -18.78 -14.96 24.78
N VAL A 373 -18.27 -13.72 24.80
CA VAL A 373 -18.16 -12.92 26.03
C VAL A 373 -19.53 -12.56 26.56
N LEU A 374 -20.42 -12.06 25.71
CA LEU A 374 -21.76 -11.63 26.12
C LEU A 374 -22.59 -12.82 26.65
N ASN A 375 -22.58 -13.95 25.96
CA ASN A 375 -23.33 -15.13 26.41
C ASN A 375 -22.80 -15.68 27.73
N THR A 376 -21.49 -15.66 27.92
CA THR A 376 -20.85 -16.16 29.15
C THR A 376 -21.12 -15.24 30.34
N TYR A 377 -20.93 -13.93 30.19
CA TYR A 377 -20.84 -13.00 31.31
C TYR A 377 -22.00 -12.04 31.45
N ASP A 378 -22.64 -11.65 30.36
CA ASP A 378 -23.60 -10.54 30.32
C ASP A 378 -25.05 -11.02 30.32
N THR A 379 -25.94 -10.24 30.92
CA THR A 379 -27.38 -10.42 30.79
C THR A 379 -28.10 -9.07 30.77
N ASP A 380 -29.10 -8.95 29.90
CA ASP A 380 -30.06 -7.85 29.92
C ASP A 380 -31.32 -8.18 30.75
N ASP A 381 -31.43 -9.42 31.24
CA ASP A 381 -32.49 -9.84 32.15
C ASP A 381 -31.95 -9.92 33.57
N ILE A 382 -32.42 -9.02 34.44
CA ILE A 382 -32.06 -8.97 35.86
C ILE A 382 -32.50 -10.22 36.63
N LYS A 383 -33.41 -11.03 36.06
CA LYS A 383 -33.79 -12.33 36.61
C LYS A 383 -32.69 -13.38 36.46
N ASP A 384 -31.80 -13.22 35.49
CA ASP A 384 -30.60 -14.06 35.36
C ASP A 384 -29.49 -13.54 36.28
N TYR A 385 -29.74 -13.62 37.58
CA TYR A 385 -28.86 -13.10 38.60
C TYR A 385 -27.50 -13.81 38.70
N ARG A 386 -27.29 -14.89 37.93
CA ARG A 386 -25.99 -15.57 37.87
C ARG A 386 -25.00 -14.76 37.06
N ARG A 387 -25.45 -14.14 35.96
CA ARG A 387 -24.63 -13.32 35.07
C ARG A 387 -24.66 -11.85 35.49
N ILE A 388 -23.79 -11.05 34.90
CA ILE A 388 -23.62 -9.64 35.21
C ILE A 388 -24.62 -8.84 34.40
N TYR A 389 -25.41 -8.02 35.08
CA TYR A 389 -26.42 -7.18 34.43
C TYR A 389 -25.78 -6.01 33.68
N GLY A 390 -26.13 -5.83 32.40
CA GLY A 390 -25.82 -4.63 31.61
C GLY A 390 -24.32 -4.34 31.40
N MET A 391 -23.46 -5.35 31.48
CA MET A 391 -22.02 -5.23 31.22
C MET A 391 -21.77 -4.96 29.72
N GLY A 392 -22.50 -5.64 28.85
CA GLY A 392 -22.36 -5.54 27.39
C GLY A 392 -22.58 -4.12 26.88
N SER A 393 -23.42 -3.35 27.56
CA SER A 393 -23.70 -1.95 27.24
C SER A 393 -22.51 -1.01 27.53
N LEU A 394 -21.61 -1.34 28.46
CA LEU A 394 -20.46 -0.49 28.85
C LEU A 394 -19.65 -0.02 27.64
N ILE A 395 -19.34 -0.94 26.73
CA ILE A 395 -18.48 -0.68 25.58
C ILE A 395 -19.06 0.39 24.64
N ASN A 396 -20.38 0.54 24.62
CA ASN A 396 -21.08 1.54 23.81
C ASN A 396 -20.94 2.96 24.40
N TYR A 397 -20.59 3.11 25.69
CA TYR A 397 -20.45 4.42 26.34
C TYR A 397 -19.03 4.98 26.31
N MET A 398 -18.03 4.12 26.15
CA MET A 398 -16.61 4.49 26.19
C MET A 398 -16.11 5.33 25.00
N PRO A 399 -16.55 5.11 23.75
CA PRO A 399 -16.03 5.86 22.61
C PRO A 399 -16.65 7.26 22.51
N ALA A 400 -15.98 8.14 21.77
CA ALA A 400 -16.60 9.38 21.29
C ALA A 400 -17.86 9.04 20.45
N ASP A 401 -18.73 10.02 20.18
CA ASP A 401 -19.91 9.80 19.33
C ASP A 401 -19.55 9.12 18.00
N ILE A 402 -18.41 9.50 17.41
CA ILE A 402 -17.80 8.86 16.25
C ILE A 402 -16.29 8.81 16.43
N THR A 403 -15.71 7.61 16.47
CA THR A 403 -14.26 7.41 16.38
C THR A 403 -13.84 7.43 14.92
N THR A 404 -12.96 8.36 14.55
CA THR A 404 -12.52 8.57 13.17
C THR A 404 -11.04 8.25 12.99
N ILE A 405 -10.71 7.40 12.01
CA ILE A 405 -9.31 7.11 11.65
C ILE A 405 -9.08 7.33 10.16
N PRO A 406 -8.19 8.28 9.79
CA PRO A 406 -7.72 8.41 8.42
C PRO A 406 -6.60 7.41 8.14
N ILE A 407 -6.73 6.68 7.03
CA ILE A 407 -5.76 5.69 6.57
C ILE A 407 -5.47 5.98 5.11
N GLU A 408 -4.18 6.17 4.79
CA GLU A 408 -3.75 6.59 3.46
C GLU A 408 -3.08 5.45 2.72
N TYR A 409 -3.58 5.16 1.52
CA TYR A 409 -3.00 4.18 0.61
C TYR A 409 -2.47 4.87 -0.63
N LYS A 410 -1.20 4.61 -0.97
CA LYS A 410 -0.65 5.02 -2.26
C LYS A 410 -1.20 4.10 -3.36
N MET A 411 -1.66 4.67 -4.45
CA MET A 411 -2.18 3.96 -5.60
C MET A 411 -1.42 4.34 -6.87
N VAL A 412 -1.04 3.34 -7.66
CA VAL A 412 -0.28 3.48 -8.92
C VAL A 412 -0.94 2.62 -9.99
N LEU A 413 -1.38 3.25 -11.08
CA LEU A 413 -2.12 2.59 -12.15
C LEU A 413 -1.33 2.70 -13.45
N SER A 414 -1.11 1.58 -14.11
CA SER A 414 -0.43 1.49 -15.39
C SER A 414 -1.42 1.62 -16.54
N VAL A 415 -1.23 2.66 -17.37
CA VAL A 415 -2.09 3.01 -18.50
C VAL A 415 -1.31 2.86 -19.80
N SER A 416 -1.78 1.96 -20.67
CA SER A 416 -1.19 1.74 -21.99
C SER A 416 -1.47 2.91 -22.94
N TYR A 417 -0.44 3.32 -23.67
CA TYR A 417 -0.58 4.26 -24.77
C TYR A 417 -1.43 3.68 -25.92
N PRO A 418 -2.13 4.53 -26.68
CA PRO A 418 -2.79 4.09 -27.90
C PRO A 418 -1.75 3.71 -28.97
N HIS A 419 -2.17 2.96 -29.99
CA HIS A 419 -1.26 2.49 -31.05
C HIS A 419 -1.03 3.52 -32.15
N TRP A 420 -1.91 4.53 -32.27
CA TRP A 420 -1.82 5.55 -33.33
C TRP A 420 -0.51 6.37 -33.34
N PRO A 421 0.18 6.68 -32.22
CA PRO A 421 1.47 7.37 -32.25
C PRO A 421 2.54 6.55 -33.00
N LEU A 422 2.56 5.23 -32.81
CA LEU A 422 3.44 4.33 -33.54
C LEU A 422 3.12 4.35 -35.03
N VAL A 423 1.83 4.29 -35.39
CA VAL A 423 1.40 4.38 -36.80
C VAL A 423 1.83 5.71 -37.43
N LEU A 424 1.68 6.82 -36.71
CA LEU A 424 2.10 8.14 -37.18
C LEU A 424 3.61 8.19 -37.45
N VAL A 425 4.41 7.64 -36.54
CA VAL A 425 5.87 7.57 -36.71
C VAL A 425 6.27 6.69 -37.89
N ILE A 426 5.58 5.56 -38.10
CA ILE A 426 5.80 4.69 -39.27
C ILE A 426 5.48 5.44 -40.58
N ILE A 427 4.36 6.17 -40.63
CA ILE A 427 3.99 6.99 -41.80
C ILE A 427 5.05 8.07 -42.05
N LEU A 428 5.51 8.77 -41.00
CA LEU A 428 6.55 9.79 -41.12
C LEU A 428 7.87 9.21 -41.66
N ALA A 429 8.26 8.02 -41.19
CA ALA A 429 9.46 7.33 -41.68
C ALA A 429 9.31 6.94 -43.17
N LEU A 430 8.14 6.43 -43.59
CA LEU A 430 7.87 6.11 -44.99
C LEU A 430 7.94 7.36 -45.88
N VAL A 431 7.36 8.48 -45.43
CA VAL A 431 7.44 9.76 -46.15
C VAL A 431 8.89 10.23 -46.28
N LEU A 432 9.69 10.12 -45.21
CA LEU A 432 11.11 10.46 -45.24
C LEU A 432 11.88 9.59 -46.23
N ILE A 433 11.62 8.28 -46.27
CA ILE A 433 12.23 7.36 -47.24
C ILE A 433 11.89 7.77 -48.67
N VAL A 434 10.63 8.12 -48.94
CA VAL A 434 10.19 8.60 -50.26
C VAL A 434 10.88 9.93 -50.62
N ILE A 435 10.99 10.87 -49.68
CA ILE A 435 11.69 12.14 -49.91
C ILE A 435 13.17 11.91 -50.22
N VAL A 436 13.86 11.07 -49.44
CA VAL A 436 15.27 10.72 -49.68
C VAL A 436 15.42 10.04 -51.04
N TYR A 437 14.50 9.14 -51.41
CA TYR A 437 14.48 8.53 -52.74
C TYR A 437 14.27 9.55 -53.87
N LEU A 438 13.37 10.51 -53.69
CA LEU A 438 13.12 11.59 -54.65
C LEU A 438 14.33 12.51 -54.79
N ILE A 439 14.95 12.91 -53.68
CA ILE A 439 16.19 13.71 -53.69
C ILE A 439 17.30 12.94 -54.40
N TYR A 440 17.49 11.66 -54.07
CA TYR A 440 18.42 10.78 -54.77
C TYR A 440 18.15 10.73 -56.28
N ARG A 441 16.88 10.61 -56.68
CA ARG A 441 16.47 10.60 -58.10
C ARG A 441 16.76 11.95 -58.78
N ILE A 442 16.53 13.07 -58.12
CA ILE A 442 16.82 14.40 -58.67
C ILE A 442 18.33 14.59 -58.83
N ILE A 443 19.12 14.24 -57.81
CA ILE A 443 20.58 14.34 -57.86
C ILE A 443 21.16 13.41 -58.94
N SER A 444 20.63 12.19 -59.10
CA SER A 444 21.10 11.27 -60.14
C SER A 444 20.76 11.74 -61.56
N VAL A 445 19.68 12.51 -61.73
CA VAL A 445 19.34 13.15 -63.01
C VAL A 445 20.24 14.37 -63.29
N VAL A 446 20.49 15.21 -62.29
CA VAL A 446 21.25 16.47 -62.43
C VAL A 446 22.77 16.24 -62.49
N GLY A 447 23.29 15.21 -61.83
CA GLY A 447 24.72 14.86 -61.80
C GLY A 447 25.19 13.93 -62.93
N SER A 448 24.40 13.78 -64.01
CA SER A 448 24.71 12.84 -65.10
C SER A 448 25.94 13.30 -65.91
N THR A 449 27.11 12.73 -65.61
CA THR A 449 28.25 12.77 -66.52
C THR A 449 27.90 11.99 -67.79
N LYS A 450 27.78 12.71 -68.90
CA LYS A 450 27.55 12.13 -70.23
C LYS A 450 28.86 11.52 -70.73
N TYR A 451 28.90 10.19 -70.83
CA TYR A 451 29.99 9.50 -71.51
C TYR A 451 29.62 9.31 -72.99
N VAL A 452 30.50 9.73 -73.90
CA VAL A 452 30.39 9.51 -75.34
C VAL A 452 31.31 8.34 -75.67
N ILE A 453 30.78 7.31 -76.34
CA ILE A 453 31.58 6.23 -76.92
C ILE A 453 31.53 6.45 -78.43
N SER A 454 32.67 6.78 -79.04
CA SER A 454 32.83 6.87 -80.49
C SER A 454 33.50 5.61 -81.03
N VAL A 455 32.98 5.05 -82.12
CA VAL A 455 33.53 3.87 -82.79
C VAL A 455 33.86 4.23 -84.25
N GLY A 456 35.14 4.37 -84.58
CA GLY A 456 35.63 4.71 -85.93
C GLY A 456 35.33 6.14 -86.41
N ASP A 457 35.91 6.50 -87.55
CA ASP A 457 35.88 7.87 -88.13
C ASP A 457 34.50 8.35 -88.63
N GLN A 458 33.45 7.54 -88.45
CA GLN A 458 32.06 7.95 -88.70
C GLN A 458 31.29 7.92 -87.39
N GLY A 459 31.19 9.09 -86.74
CA GLY A 459 30.56 9.25 -85.44
C GLY A 459 29.05 9.04 -85.47
N GLU A 460 28.59 7.81 -85.22
CA GLU A 460 27.22 7.59 -84.76
C GLU A 460 27.10 7.88 -83.26
N ARG A 461 26.25 8.85 -82.92
CA ARG A 461 25.92 9.21 -81.52
C ARG A 461 24.92 8.22 -80.95
N ILE A 462 25.38 7.28 -80.14
CA ILE A 462 24.48 6.46 -79.31
C ILE A 462 24.19 7.23 -78.01
N SER A 463 22.95 7.69 -77.86
CA SER A 463 22.48 8.41 -76.68
C SER A 463 22.05 7.46 -75.55
N SER A 464 22.87 7.44 -74.49
CA SER A 464 22.64 7.19 -73.05
C SER A 464 21.49 6.30 -72.55
N LEU A 465 21.82 5.44 -71.57
CA LEU A 465 21.10 5.26 -70.29
C LEU A 465 22.04 4.56 -69.28
N VAL A 466 22.12 5.06 -68.04
CA VAL A 466 23.07 4.61 -67.00
C VAL A 466 22.32 4.09 -65.77
N PRO A 467 22.81 3.02 -65.13
CA PRO A 467 22.86 2.95 -63.67
C PRO A 467 24.32 3.08 -63.19
N LEU A 468 24.52 3.73 -62.04
CA LEU A 468 25.81 3.98 -61.36
C LEU A 468 26.60 2.69 -60.98
N PHE A 469 26.11 1.51 -61.37
CA PHE A 469 26.70 0.19 -61.18
C PHE A 469 26.58 -0.68 -62.44
N GLY A 470 26.73 -0.07 -63.63
CA GLY A 470 26.62 -0.76 -64.90
C GLY A 470 27.93 -1.35 -65.39
N VAL A 471 27.92 -2.64 -65.72
CA VAL A 471 28.86 -3.23 -66.68
C VAL A 471 28.31 -2.91 -68.08
N PHE A 472 28.97 -2.02 -68.81
CA PHE A 472 28.66 -1.70 -70.20
C PHE A 472 29.20 -2.80 -71.10
N ASN A 473 28.33 -3.49 -71.84
CA ASN A 473 28.76 -4.40 -72.89
C ASN A 473 29.05 -3.61 -74.16
N ILE A 474 30.26 -3.77 -74.71
CA ILE A 474 30.63 -3.22 -76.01
C ILE A 474 30.34 -4.28 -77.06
N SER A 475 29.42 -3.98 -77.96
CA SER A 475 29.03 -4.87 -79.06
C SER A 475 28.67 -4.08 -80.31
N SER A 476 28.99 -4.63 -81.47
CA SER A 476 28.59 -4.11 -82.79
C SER A 476 28.19 -5.28 -83.67
N SER A 477 27.18 -5.07 -84.51
CA SER A 477 26.65 -6.08 -85.44
C SER A 477 26.36 -7.43 -84.77
N GLY A 478 25.84 -7.41 -83.53
CA GLY A 478 25.48 -8.59 -82.75
C GLY A 478 26.66 -9.35 -82.09
N LYS A 479 27.91 -8.90 -82.27
CA LYS A 479 29.09 -9.50 -81.62
C LYS A 479 29.55 -8.62 -80.45
N SER A 480 29.69 -9.20 -79.26
CA SER A 480 30.27 -8.55 -78.09
C SER A 480 31.80 -8.65 -78.09
N TYR A 481 32.46 -7.52 -77.86
CA TYR A 481 33.91 -7.33 -77.90
C TYR A 481 34.54 -7.21 -76.50
N GLY A 482 33.78 -6.72 -75.53
CA GLY A 482 34.29 -6.51 -74.17
C GLY A 482 33.28 -5.81 -73.28
N THR A 483 33.71 -5.48 -72.06
CA THR A 483 32.92 -4.73 -71.10
C THR A 483 33.71 -3.63 -70.41
N ILE A 484 33.06 -2.51 -70.11
CA ILE A 484 33.61 -1.45 -69.24
C ILE A 484 32.72 -1.30 -68.01
N SER A 485 33.27 -1.11 -66.82
CA SER A 485 32.51 -0.80 -65.59
C SER A 485 33.25 0.24 -64.75
N LYS A 486 32.57 0.83 -63.78
CA LYS A 486 33.15 1.84 -62.88
C LYS A 486 32.83 1.52 -61.42
N SER A 487 33.83 1.59 -60.54
CA SER A 487 33.61 1.40 -59.09
C SER A 487 33.13 2.68 -58.40
N ILE A 488 32.64 2.51 -57.16
CA ILE A 488 32.25 3.60 -56.25
C ILE A 488 33.40 4.59 -56.03
N GLY A 489 34.65 4.12 -56.04
CA GLY A 489 35.86 4.95 -55.90
C GLY A 489 36.30 5.66 -57.17
N GLY A 490 35.54 5.56 -58.27
CA GLY A 490 35.82 6.25 -59.53
C GLY A 490 36.74 5.50 -60.50
N THR A 491 37.29 4.35 -60.11
CA THR A 491 38.16 3.51 -60.97
C THR A 491 37.37 2.90 -62.11
N ILE A 492 37.88 3.00 -63.34
CA ILE A 492 37.29 2.40 -64.53
C ILE A 492 37.94 1.03 -64.76
N PHE A 493 37.12 0.01 -64.96
CA PHE A 493 37.53 -1.35 -65.28
C PHE A 493 37.17 -1.65 -66.73
N ALA A 494 38.13 -2.12 -67.52
CA ALA A 494 37.86 -2.60 -68.87
C ALA A 494 38.28 -4.08 -68.99
N LYS A 495 37.46 -4.86 -69.70
CA LYS A 495 37.69 -6.29 -69.94
C LYS A 495 37.41 -6.62 -71.41
N ALA A 496 38.38 -7.23 -72.10
CA ALA A 496 38.19 -7.69 -73.47
C ALA A 496 37.69 -9.14 -73.50
N LYS A 497 36.88 -9.46 -74.52
CA LYS A 497 36.51 -10.83 -74.83
C LYS A 497 37.68 -11.54 -75.52
N LYS A 498 37.81 -12.85 -75.32
CA LYS A 498 38.88 -13.66 -75.93
C LYS A 498 38.97 -13.42 -77.45
N GLY A 499 40.18 -13.16 -77.93
CA GLY A 499 40.45 -12.78 -79.33
C GLY A 499 40.53 -11.27 -79.60
N PHE A 500 40.32 -10.43 -78.58
CA PHE A 500 40.45 -8.98 -78.67
C PHE A 500 41.45 -8.44 -77.63
N LEU A 501 42.14 -7.35 -77.97
CA LEU A 501 43.11 -6.63 -77.13
C LEU A 501 42.55 -5.26 -76.73
N ILE A 502 42.97 -4.76 -75.56
CA ILE A 502 42.72 -3.38 -75.12
C ILE A 502 43.98 -2.55 -75.32
N ASP A 503 43.87 -1.41 -75.99
CA ASP A 503 44.97 -0.46 -76.21
C ASP A 503 44.62 0.95 -75.71
N ASN A 504 45.62 1.65 -75.15
CA ASN A 504 45.57 3.06 -74.80
C ASN A 504 46.56 3.81 -75.70
N THR A 505 46.04 4.53 -76.68
CA THR A 505 46.80 5.14 -77.76
C THR A 505 47.70 6.30 -77.33
N LEU A 506 47.62 6.76 -76.07
CA LEU A 506 48.50 7.83 -75.56
C LEU A 506 49.90 7.36 -75.15
N LYS A 507 50.09 6.08 -74.84
CA LYS A 507 51.42 5.48 -74.58
C LYS A 507 51.40 4.08 -75.15
N LYS A 508 51.76 3.93 -76.44
CA LYS A 508 51.83 2.67 -77.22
C LYS A 508 52.42 1.50 -76.44
N LYS A 509 51.61 0.90 -75.56
CA LYS A 509 51.99 -0.19 -74.67
C LYS A 509 50.88 -1.20 -74.85
N ARG A 510 51.18 -2.34 -75.47
CA ARG A 510 50.27 -3.49 -75.50
C ARG A 510 49.97 -3.86 -74.05
N LEU A 511 48.70 -3.82 -73.66
CA LEU A 511 48.34 -3.96 -72.25
C LEU A 511 47.93 -5.38 -71.81
N ASN A 512 47.63 -6.36 -72.69
CA ASN A 512 47.75 -7.81 -72.36
C ASN A 512 47.36 -8.79 -73.48
N GLU A 513 47.83 -10.04 -73.41
CA GLU A 513 47.32 -11.21 -74.14
C GLU A 513 46.44 -12.07 -73.19
N GLU A 514 45.13 -12.14 -73.47
CA GLU A 514 44.11 -12.98 -72.80
C GLU A 514 43.44 -12.50 -71.48
N THR A 515 42.12 -12.27 -71.55
CA THR A 515 41.05 -12.32 -70.51
C THR A 515 41.16 -11.63 -69.13
N ASP A 516 42.17 -10.80 -68.87
CA ASP A 516 42.27 -10.07 -67.59
C ASP A 516 41.45 -8.75 -67.51
N VAL A 517 41.20 -8.29 -66.28
CA VAL A 517 40.48 -7.04 -65.93
C VAL A 517 41.50 -5.97 -65.57
N PHE A 518 41.41 -4.76 -66.15
CA PHE A 518 42.40 -3.70 -65.91
C PHE A 518 41.79 -2.45 -65.28
N ASN A 519 42.51 -1.88 -64.32
CA ASN A 519 42.20 -0.59 -63.71
C ASN A 519 42.80 0.54 -64.53
N ILE A 520 41.96 1.43 -65.04
CA ILE A 520 42.40 2.68 -65.63
C ILE A 520 42.18 3.77 -64.59
N SER A 521 43.29 4.29 -64.06
CA SER A 521 43.29 5.50 -63.22
C SER A 521 43.68 6.68 -64.09
N ASP A 522 42.81 7.70 -64.13
CA ASP A 522 43.13 9.00 -64.72
C ASP A 522 44.21 9.69 -63.88
N SER A 523 45.47 9.46 -64.21
CA SER A 523 46.61 10.10 -63.52
C SER A 523 46.88 11.52 -64.01
N GLU A 524 46.17 12.01 -65.03
CA GLU A 524 46.45 13.29 -65.70
C GLU A 524 45.25 14.27 -65.69
N GLY A 525 44.10 13.89 -65.11
CA GLY A 525 42.94 14.77 -64.92
C GLY A 525 42.17 15.09 -66.20
N ILE A 526 42.34 14.28 -67.25
CA ILE A 526 41.63 14.45 -68.51
C ILE A 526 40.33 13.64 -68.40
N ASN A 527 39.19 14.33 -68.37
CA ASN A 527 37.86 13.76 -68.12
C ASN A 527 37.35 12.74 -69.19
N SER A 528 38.24 12.14 -69.97
CA SER A 528 37.95 11.14 -71.00
C SER A 528 39.06 10.08 -71.04
N VAL A 529 38.67 8.81 -71.07
CA VAL A 529 39.57 7.67 -71.29
C VAL A 529 39.19 7.05 -72.62
N ASP A 530 40.13 7.04 -73.57
CA ASP A 530 39.97 6.34 -74.85
C ASP A 530 40.44 4.90 -74.71
N VAL A 531 39.54 3.97 -75.04
CA VAL A 531 39.78 2.52 -74.94
C VAL A 531 39.51 1.90 -76.30
N HIS A 532 40.55 1.38 -76.95
CA HIS A 532 40.43 0.73 -78.26
C HIS A 532 40.39 -0.79 -78.11
N PHE A 533 39.48 -1.45 -78.83
CA PHE A 533 39.38 -2.92 -78.85
C PHE A 533 39.78 -3.46 -80.22
N ARG A 534 40.93 -4.14 -80.31
CA ARG A 534 41.47 -4.64 -81.58
C ARG A 534 41.38 -6.16 -81.67
N ALA A 535 40.96 -6.67 -82.83
CA ALA A 535 40.91 -8.11 -83.09
C ALA A 535 42.33 -8.68 -83.31
N LEU A 536 42.62 -9.83 -82.70
CA LEU A 536 43.83 -10.61 -83.00
C LEU A 536 43.63 -11.31 -84.35
N LYS A 537 44.16 -10.73 -85.45
CA LYS A 537 44.31 -11.48 -86.71
C LYS A 537 45.22 -12.69 -86.42
N LYS A 538 44.79 -13.87 -86.89
CA LYS A 538 45.43 -15.17 -86.66
C LYS A 538 46.92 -15.11 -87.02
N GLN A 539 47.78 -15.25 -86.02
CA GLN A 539 49.24 -15.10 -86.06
C GLN A 539 49.94 -16.25 -86.82
N ARG A 540 49.66 -16.44 -88.12
CA ARG A 540 50.35 -17.48 -88.92
C ARG A 540 50.92 -17.09 -90.28
N GLU A 541 50.72 -15.88 -90.77
CA GLU A 541 51.41 -15.42 -91.99
C GLU A 541 51.76 -13.94 -91.84
N MET A 542 53.05 -13.64 -91.62
CA MET A 542 53.78 -12.39 -91.95
C MET A 542 54.96 -12.15 -90.98
N GLU A 543 55.99 -12.99 -91.05
CA GLU A 543 57.37 -12.53 -90.79
C GLU A 543 57.99 -12.06 -92.12
N ALA A 544 57.48 -10.97 -92.68
CA ALA A 544 58.22 -10.16 -93.66
C ALA A 544 57.43 -8.89 -94.00
N LYS A 545 57.95 -7.76 -93.52
CA LYS A 545 57.64 -6.37 -93.91
C LYS A 545 56.35 -5.75 -93.35
N GLY A 546 56.56 -4.74 -92.50
CA GLY A 546 55.66 -3.57 -92.40
C GLY A 546 54.61 -3.65 -91.30
N SER A 547 54.86 -2.87 -90.25
CA SER A 547 53.92 -2.37 -89.23
C SER A 547 52.41 -2.54 -89.52
N ASP A 548 51.74 -3.35 -88.68
CA ASP A 548 50.28 -3.56 -88.56
C ASP A 548 49.45 -2.31 -88.15
N LEU A 549 49.85 -1.10 -88.56
CA LEU A 549 49.21 0.13 -88.05
C LEU A 549 47.95 0.60 -88.80
N ASP A 550 47.54 -0.03 -89.90
CA ASP A 550 46.51 0.57 -90.77
C ASP A 550 45.14 -0.13 -90.83
N GLU A 551 44.86 -1.14 -89.99
CA GLU A 551 43.49 -1.65 -89.84
C GLU A 551 43.18 -2.01 -88.37
N GLY A 552 43.04 -0.99 -87.53
CA GLY A 552 42.52 -1.13 -86.15
C GLY A 552 41.16 -0.46 -86.02
N PHE A 553 40.17 -1.19 -85.50
CA PHE A 553 38.97 -0.62 -84.88
C PHE A 553 39.30 -0.03 -83.49
#